data_AF-A0A7G3FL24-F1
#
_entry.id   AF-A0A7G3FL24-F1
#
_cell.length_a   1.000
_cell.length_b   1.000
_cell.length_c   1.000
_cell.angle_alpha   90.00
_cell.angle_beta   90.00
_cell.angle_gamma   90.00
#
_symmetry.space_group_name_H-M   'P 1'
#
loop_
_entity.id
_entity.type
_entity.pdbx_description
1 polymer ?
#
loop_
_entity_poly.entity_id
_entity_poly.type
_entity_poly.pdbx_seq_one_letter_code
_entity_poly.pdbx_strand_id
1 'polypeptide(L)' 'MLMWAIIFFIIAVIAALFGFRGVASVSSNIARFLFFIFVVLFIISIVMQLVGY' A
#
# COMPACT_ATOMS: atom_id res chain seq x y z
N MET A 1 -10.67 23.55 -7.20
CA MET A 1 -10.28 22.23 -6.67
C MET A 1 -11.01 21.09 -7.37
N LEU A 2 -12.35 21.10 -7.44
CA LEU A 2 -13.14 20.02 -8.07
C LEU A 2 -12.74 19.71 -9.53
N MET A 3 -12.43 20.74 -10.34
CA MET A 3 -11.95 20.57 -11.71
C MET A 3 -10.64 19.77 -11.79
N TRP A 4 -9.68 20.06 -10.90
CA TRP A 4 -8.42 19.33 -10.82
C TRP A 4 -8.62 17.87 -10.39
N ALA A 5 -9.51 17.61 -9.43
CA ALA A 5 -9.83 16.24 -9.00
C ALA A 5 -10.39 15.39 -10.14
N ILE A 6 -11.29 15.96 -10.96
CA ILE A 6 -11.86 15.28 -12.14
C ILE A 6 -10.78 14.99 -13.18
N ILE A 7 -9.86 15.93 -13.40
CA ILE A 7 -8.73 15.74 -14.33
C ILE A 7 -7.83 14.60 -13.84
N PHE A 8 -7.46 14.58 -12.56
CA PHE A 8 -6.66 13.49 -11.98
C PHE A 8 -7.38 12.13 -12.01
N PHE A 9 -8.70 12.13 -11.82
CA PHE A 9 -9.51 10.92 -11.92
C PHE A 9 -9.47 10.32 -13.33
N ILE A 10 -9.62 11.15 -14.37
CA ILE A 10 -9.52 10.71 -15.77
C ILE A 10 -8.12 10.17 -16.06
N ILE A 11 -7.08 10.88 -15.63
CA ILE A 11 -5.69 10.44 -15.80
C ILE A 11 -5.46 9.08 -15.13
N ALA A 12 -5.97 8.87 -13.92
CA ALA A 12 -5.85 7.61 -13.18
C ALA A 12 -6.55 6.43 -13.88
N VAL A 13 -7.72 6.66 -14.48
CA VAL A 13 -8.44 5.62 -15.24
C VAL A 13 -7.68 5.25 -16.52
N ILE A 14 -7.19 6.24 -17.27
CA ILE A 14 -6.37 6.01 -18.48
C ILE A 14 -5.12 5.23 -18.10
N ALA A 15 -4.39 5.70 -17.09
CA ALA A 15 -3.27 5.00 -16.49
C ALA A 15 -3.58 3.52 -16.19
N ALA A 16 -4.67 3.26 -15.47
CA ALA A 16 -5.06 1.92 -15.05
C ALA A 16 -5.36 0.98 -16.24
N LEU A 17 -5.94 1.50 -17.32
CA LEU A 17 -6.23 0.75 -18.55
C LEU A 17 -4.97 0.46 -19.37
N PHE A 18 -4.05 1.43 -19.47
CA PHE A 18 -2.91 1.35 -20.40
C PHE A 18 -1.63 0.70 -19.85
N GLY A 19 -1.42 0.57 -18.54
CA GLY A 19 -0.09 0.09 -18.10
C GLY A 19 0.09 -0.35 -16.66
N PHE A 20 -0.77 0.03 -15.72
CA PHE A 20 -0.52 -0.30 -14.30
C PHE A 20 -0.81 -1.76 -13.92
N ARG A 21 -1.39 -2.57 -14.83
CA ARG A 21 -1.63 -4.00 -14.60
C ARG A 21 -0.35 -4.81 -14.32
N GLY A 22 0.77 -4.47 -14.95
CA GLY A 22 2.07 -5.14 -14.70
C GLY A 22 2.74 -4.70 -13.40
N VAL A 23 2.66 -3.39 -13.10
CA VAL A 23 3.23 -2.79 -11.88
C VAL A 23 2.49 -3.27 -10.63
N ALA A 24 1.18 -3.49 -10.71
CA ALA A 24 0.38 -4.04 -9.63
C ALA A 24 0.88 -5.41 -9.15
N SER A 25 1.36 -6.26 -10.07
CA SER A 25 1.91 -7.59 -9.74
C SER A 25 3.22 -7.50 -8.96
N VAL A 26 4.17 -6.67 -9.44
CA VAL A 26 5.46 -6.46 -8.77
C VAL A 26 5.27 -5.76 -7.42
N SER A 27 4.43 -4.72 -7.39
CA SER A 27 4.09 -3.98 -6.18
C SER A 27 3.38 -4.86 -5.13
N SER A 28 2.52 -5.79 -5.55
CA SER A 28 1.85 -6.75 -4.66
C SER A 28 2.84 -7.64 -3.89
N ASN A 29 3.94 -8.05 -4.52
CA ASN A 29 4.96 -8.87 -3.85
C ASN A 29 5.70 -8.08 -2.77
N ILE A 30 6.09 -6.84 -3.08
CA ILE A 30 6.77 -5.95 -2.13
C ILE A 30 5.84 -5.54 -0.99
N ALA A 31 4.56 -5.25 -1.27
CA ALA A 31 3.57 -4.94 -0.26
C ALA A 31 3.36 -6.09 0.72
N ARG A 32 3.31 -7.34 0.24
CA ARG A 32 3.20 -8.54 1.10
C ARG A 32 4.42 -8.70 2.02
N PHE A 33 5.63 -8.46 1.51
CA PHE A 33 6.85 -8.51 2.32
C PHE A 33 6.84 -7.46 3.45
N LEU A 34 6.50 -6.21 3.13
CA LEU A 34 6.38 -5.13 4.11
C LEU A 34 5.26 -5.40 5.12
N PHE A 35 4.12 -5.93 4.70
CA PHE A 35 3.02 -6.31 5.57
C PHE A 35 3.47 -7.35 6.60
N PHE A 36 4.24 -8.36 6.18
CA PHE A 36 4.75 -9.38 7.10
C PHE A 36 5.71 -8.79 8.13
N ILE A 37 6.63 -7.92 7.70
CA ILE A 37 7.53 -7.18 8.60
C ILE A 37 6.73 -6.36 9.61
N PHE A 38 5.73 -5.62 9.14
CA PHE A 38 4.86 -4.83 9.99
C PHE A 38 4.14 -5.69 11.03
N VAL A 39 3.59 -6.84 10.64
CA VAL A 39 2.92 -7.77 11.56
C VAL A 39 3.89 -8.28 12.62
N VAL A 40 5.12 -8.66 12.25
CA VAL A 40 6.13 -9.10 13.22
C VAL A 40 6.47 -7.98 14.21
N LEU A 41 6.73 -6.77 13.71
CA LEU A 41 7.01 -5.60 14.57
C LEU A 41 5.81 -5.24 15.45
N PHE A 42 4.60 -5.37 14.93
CA PHE A 42 3.36 -5.12 15.67
C PHE A 42 3.17 -6.11 16.82
N ILE A 43 3.41 -7.40 16.57
CA ILE A 43 3.38 -8.43 17.61
C ILE A 43 4.47 -8.15 18.65
N ILE A 44 5.70 -7.84 18.23
CA ILE A 44 6.80 -7.48 19.15
C ILE A 44 6.41 -6.28 20.01
N SER A 45 5.84 -5.24 19.42
CA SER A 45 5.38 -4.04 20.14
C SER A 45 4.31 -4.38 21.17
N ILE A 46 3.33 -5.21 20.80
CA ILE A 46 2.28 -5.68 21.73
C ILE A 46 2.90 -6.48 22.87
N VAL A 47 3.80 -7.41 22.56
CA VAL A 47 4.44 -8.26 23.57
C VAL A 47 5.32 -7.42 24.50
N MET A 48 6.08 -6.44 23.99
CA MET A 48 6.86 -5.53 24.83
C MET A 48 5.96 -4.77 25.81
N GLN A 49 4.84 -4.21 25.31
CA GLN A 49 3.91 -3.47 26.15
C GLN A 49 3.15 -4.36 27.14
N LEU A 50 2.85 -5.61 26.76
CA LEU A 50 2.15 -6.58 27.62
C LEU A 50 3.07 -7.15 28.71
N VAL A 51 4.35 -7.36 28.41
CA VAL A 51 5.35 -7.87 29.38
C VAL A 51 5.84 -6.75 30.32
N GLY A 52 5.58 -5.47 30.00
CA GLY A 52 5.84 -4.35 30.90
C GLY A 52 7.30 -3.90 30.91
N TYR A 53 8.01 -4.06 29.77
CA TYR A 53 9.28 -3.37 29.52
C TYR A 53 9.06 -1.90 29.14
#